data_AF-A0A377FNR7-F1
#
_entry.id   AF-A0A377FNR7-F1
#
_cell.length_a   1.000
_cell.length_b   1.000
_cell.length_c   1.000
_cell.angle_alpha   90.00
_cell.angle_beta   90.00
_cell.angle_gamma   90.00
#
_symmetry.space_group_name_H-M   'P 1'
#
loop_
_entity.id
_entity.type
_entity.pdbx_description
1 polymer ?
#
loop_
_entity_poly.entity_id
_entity_poly.type
_entity_poly.pdbx_seq_one_letter_code
_entity_poly.pdbx_strand_id
1 'polypeptide(L)' 'MNENDFLKKFGQRIKELRIETGLSQEKFALKIEMDRTYFSSVEAGRRNISICNIKKL' A
#
# COMPACT_ATOMS: atom_id res chain seq x y z
N MET A 1 1.88 4.89 -20.70
CA MET A 1 2.14 5.06 -19.25
C MET A 1 3.06 3.92 -18.86
N ASN A 2 4.24 4.21 -18.32
CA ASN A 2 5.19 3.14 -17.95
C ASN A 2 4.66 2.35 -16.77
N GLU A 3 4.94 1.05 -16.69
CA GLU A 3 4.49 0.17 -15.59
C GLU A 3 4.87 0.73 -14.20
N ASN A 4 6.06 1.31 -14.10
CA ASN A 4 6.54 2.00 -12.90
C ASN A 4 5.72 3.24 -12.52
N ASP A 5 5.13 3.93 -13.51
CA ASP A 5 4.28 5.11 -13.25
C ASP A 5 2.90 4.69 -12.70
N PHE A 6 2.37 3.56 -13.19
CA PHE A 6 1.16 2.96 -12.66
C PHE A 6 1.33 2.53 -11.19
N LEU A 7 2.39 1.79 -10.88
CA LEU A 7 2.65 1.35 -9.50
C LEU A 7 2.85 2.51 -8.53
N LYS A 8 3.50 3.60 -8.96
CA LYS A 8 3.65 4.81 -8.14
C LYS A 8 2.32 5.49 -7.86
N LYS A 9 1.48 5.70 -8.88
CA LYS A 9 0.14 6.30 -8.68
C LYS A 9 -0.73 5.44 -7.78
N PHE A 10 -0.67 4.13 -7.97
CA PHE A 10 -1.40 3.17 -7.15
C PHE A 10 -0.93 3.18 -5.69
N GLY A 11 0.39 3.09 -5.45
CA GLY A 11 0.97 3.18 -4.11
C GLY A 11 0.64 4.51 -3.41
N GLN A 12 0.64 5.62 -4.14
CA GLN A 12 0.24 6.92 -3.65
C GLN A 12 -1.23 6.94 -3.22
N ARG A 13 -2.13 6.33 -3.98
CA ARG A 13 -3.55 6.21 -3.59
C ARG A 13 -3.74 5.40 -2.32
N ILE A 14 -3.00 4.30 -2.15
CA ILE A 14 -3.01 3.50 -0.91
C ILE A 14 -2.53 4.35 0.27
N LYS A 15 -1.47 5.14 0.08
CA LYS A 15 -0.95 6.04 1.12
C LYS A 15 -1.98 7.07 1.56
N GLU A 16 -2.72 7.66 0.63
CA GLU A 16 -3.81 8.60 0.93
C GLU A 16 -4.90 7.92 1.77
N LEU A 17 -5.39 6.76 1.34
CA LEU A 17 -6.41 5.99 2.06
C LEU A 17 -5.93 5.64 3.48
N ARG A 18 -4.67 5.24 3.65
CA ARG A 18 -4.13 5.02 5.00
C ARG A 18 -4.14 6.30 5.83
N ILE A 19 -3.71 7.43 5.27
CA ILE A 19 -3.67 8.71 5.99
C ILE A 19 -5.07 9.13 6.43
N GLU A 20 -6.10 8.90 5.60
CA GLU A 20 -7.51 9.14 5.94
C GLU A 20 -7.96 8.33 7.18
N THR A 21 -7.35 7.17 7.46
CA THR A 21 -7.62 6.40 8.69
C THR A 21 -6.92 6.93 9.94
N GLY A 22 -5.98 7.87 9.82
CA GLY A 22 -5.15 8.34 10.93
C GLY A 22 -4.13 7.32 11.46
N LEU A 23 -3.93 6.20 10.78
CA LEU A 23 -3.01 5.13 11.20
C LEU A 23 -1.60 5.30 10.62
N SER A 24 -0.59 4.95 11.43
CA SER A 24 0.78 4.77 10.95
C SER A 24 0.86 3.57 9.99
N GLN A 25 1.92 3.48 9.19
CA GLN A 25 2.16 2.33 8.32
C GLN A 25 2.18 1.01 9.11
N GLU A 26 2.77 1.02 10.30
CA GLU A 26 2.84 -0.16 11.18
C GLU A 26 1.45 -0.59 11.67
N LYS A 27 0.65 0.35 12.20
CA LYS A 27 -0.70 0.03 12.69
C LYS A 27 -1.63 -0.40 11.57
N PHE A 28 -1.52 0.23 10.40
CA PHE A 28 -2.33 -0.14 9.24
C PHE A 28 -1.94 -1.52 8.70
N ALA A 29 -0.63 -1.79 8.53
CA ALA A 29 -0.14 -3.08 8.09
C ALA A 29 -0.57 -4.22 9.04
N LEU A 30 -0.51 -3.98 10.35
CA LEU A 30 -1.01 -4.92 11.35
C LEU A 30 -2.52 -5.17 11.20
N LYS A 31 -3.32 -4.11 11.02
CA LYS A 31 -4.78 -4.18 10.84
C LYS A 31 -5.19 -5.04 9.63
N ILE A 32 -4.41 -4.99 8.55
CA ILE A 32 -4.67 -5.73 7.31
C ILE A 32 -3.89 -7.05 7.23
N GLU A 33 -3.26 -7.47 8.34
CA GLU A 33 -2.44 -8.68 8.44
C GLU A 33 -1.37 -8.76 7.33
N MET A 34 -0.58 -7.70 7.22
CA MET A 34 0.47 -7.54 6.22
C MET A 34 1.79 -7.15 6.88
N ASP A 35 2.90 -7.66 6.33
CA ASP A 35 4.22 -7.21 6.78
C ASP A 35 4.40 -5.71 6.52
N ARG A 36 4.89 -4.99 7.52
CA ARG A 36 5.09 -3.53 7.47
C ARG A 36 6.05 -3.12 6.35
N THR A 37 7.11 -3.89 6.10
CA THR A 37 8.13 -3.58 5.08
C THR A 37 7.58 -3.81 3.68
N TYR A 38 6.78 -4.86 3.50
CA TYR A 38 6.03 -5.11 2.28
C TYR A 38 5.03 -3.99 2.02
N PHE A 39 4.21 -3.62 3.00
CA PHE A 39 3.24 -2.53 2.88
C PHE A 39 3.92 -1.18 2.55
N SER A 40 5.01 -0.84 3.21
CA SER A 40 5.80 0.36 2.92
C SER A 40 6.35 0.36 1.48
N SER A 41 6.74 -0.81 0.97
CA SER A 41 7.19 -0.95 -0.42
C SER A 41 6.06 -0.82 -1.44
N VAL A 42 4.82 -1.20 -1.07
CA VAL A 42 3.61 -1.00 -1.88
C VAL A 42 3.28 0.50 -1.96
N GLU A 43 3.26 1.22 -0.85
CA GLU A 43 3.03 2.68 -0.85
C GLU A 43 4.07 3.43 -1.68
N ALA A 44 5.32 2.94 -1.71
CA ALA A 44 6.39 3.51 -2.53
C ALA A 44 6.31 3.14 -4.03
N GLY A 45 5.33 2.33 -4.44
CA GLY A 45 5.21 1.83 -5.80
C GLY A 45 6.34 0.89 -6.23
N ARG A 46 7.04 0.26 -5.27
CA ARG A 46 8.17 -0.66 -5.53
C ARG A 46 7.75 -2.14 -5.58
N ARG A 47 6.50 -2.45 -5.22
CA ARG A 47 5.95 -3.81 -5.24
C ARG A 47 4.62 -3.82 -5.98
N ASN A 48 4.46 -4.81 -6.85
CA ASN A 48 3.16 -5.18 -7.40
C ASN A 48 2.41 -6.02 -6.36
N ILE A 49 1.33 -5.47 -5.81
CA ILE A 49 0.48 -6.13 -4.81
C ILE A 49 -0.59 -6.95 -5.51
N SER A 50 -0.80 -8.19 -5.05
CA SER A 50 -1.85 -9.05 -5.62
C SER A 50 -3.25 -8.55 -5.24
N ILE A 51 -4.22 -8.84 -6.09
CA ILE A 51 -5.64 -8.49 -5.83
C ILE A 51 -6.14 -9.08 -4.51
N CYS A 52 -5.70 -10.28 -4.14
CA CYS A 52 -6.05 -10.90 -2.87
C CYS A 52 -5.59 -10.07 -1.66
N ASN A 53 -4.43 -9.42 -1.76
CA ASN A 53 -3.94 -8.54 -0.70
C ASN A 53 -4.65 -7.18 -0.71
N ILE A 54 -5.08 -6.68 -1.87
CA ILE A 54 -5.88 -5.45 -1.98
C ILE A 54 -7.22 -5.59 -1.24
N LYS A 55 -7.85 -6.77 -1.27
CA LYS A 55 -9.11 -7.02 -0.55
C LYS A 55 -9.00 -6.74 0.97
N LYS A 56 -7.80 -6.76 1.53
CA LYS A 56 -7.57 -6.52 2.96
C LYS A 56 -7.45 -5.02 3.31
N LEU A 57 -7.24 -4.13 2.33
CA LEU A 57 -7.09 -2.68 2.49
C LEU A 57 -8.43 -2.02 2.82
#